data_AF-A0A817PBC1-F1
#
_entry.id   AF-A0A817PBC1-F1
#
_cell.length_a   1.000
_cell.length_b   1.000
_cell.length_c   1.000
_cell.angle_alpha   90.00
_cell.angle_beta   90.00
_cell.angle_gamma   90.00
#
_symmetry.space_group_name_H-M   'P 1'
#
loop_
_entity.id
_entity.type
_entity.pdbx_description
1 polymer ?
#
loop_
_entity_poly.entity_id
_entity_poly.type
_entity_poly.pdbx_seq_one_letter_code
_entity_poly.pdbx_strand_id
1 'polypeptide(L)'
;TIPEYSNQAVLLICDKGTNDSQLFLTALDTLISFVTDPICQIPIETWKIVLKRLCTFIDTQLHLSPKHHTREMHSTCVATYNTLITLIIERPTLLDDLENLFQLCEIIELGVSGEKAQSSEKIIYKKYKEFHPASQRVAEAAEYLMCILFEHKAVLHLKNDICRNWLDETTFANSMTSTQFKYFAVNGNTLLAVTELPITVNNG
;
A
#
# COMPACT_ATOMS: atom_id res chain seq x y z
N THR A 1 2.53 -4.82 -33.14
CA THR A 1 2.02 -6.15 -32.75
C THR A 1 2.14 -6.42 -31.25
N ILE A 2 3.23 -6.04 -30.57
CA ILE A 2 3.31 -6.09 -29.08
C ILE A 2 2.34 -5.10 -28.38
N PRO A 3 2.10 -3.85 -28.86
CA PRO A 3 1.26 -2.88 -28.15
C PRO A 3 -0.23 -3.23 -28.01
N GLU A 4 -0.80 -4.00 -28.95
CA GLU A 4 -2.25 -4.28 -28.97
C GLU A 4 -2.68 -5.31 -27.94
N TYR A 5 -1.88 -6.36 -27.71
CA TYR A 5 -2.14 -7.34 -26.64
C TYR A 5 -1.84 -6.76 -25.26
N SER A 6 -0.83 -5.88 -25.14
CA SER A 6 -0.55 -5.12 -23.92
C SER A 6 -1.74 -4.26 -23.51
N ASN A 7 -2.39 -3.63 -24.49
CA ASN A 7 -3.58 -2.84 -24.24
C ASN A 7 -4.74 -3.70 -23.77
N GLN A 8 -4.93 -4.94 -24.26
CA GLN A 8 -6.06 -5.77 -23.86
C GLN A 8 -6.04 -6.22 -22.39
N ALA A 9 -4.88 -6.59 -21.83
CA ALA A 9 -4.80 -6.96 -20.41
C ALA A 9 -4.96 -5.75 -19.49
N VAL A 10 -4.35 -4.62 -19.85
CA VAL A 10 -4.55 -3.34 -19.16
C VAL A 10 -6.01 -2.91 -19.27
N LEU A 11 -6.63 -3.01 -20.45
CA LEU A 11 -8.05 -2.73 -20.67
C LEU A 11 -8.95 -3.67 -19.88
N LEU A 12 -8.63 -4.96 -19.78
CA LEU A 12 -9.41 -5.91 -18.98
C LEU A 12 -9.43 -5.52 -17.50
N ILE A 13 -8.27 -5.15 -16.94
CA ILE A 13 -8.17 -4.64 -15.57
C ILE A 13 -8.84 -3.26 -15.44
N CYS A 14 -8.78 -2.43 -16.48
CA CYS A 14 -9.32 -1.07 -16.49
C CYS A 14 -10.84 -0.98 -16.73
N ASP A 15 -11.45 -1.93 -17.46
CA ASP A 15 -12.81 -1.78 -17.99
C ASP A 15 -13.87 -2.46 -17.12
N LYS A 16 -13.54 -3.57 -16.45
CA LYS A 16 -14.30 -4.17 -15.33
C LYS A 16 -13.58 -5.44 -14.89
N GLY A 17 -13.25 -5.55 -13.61
CA GLY A 17 -12.82 -6.82 -13.03
C GLY A 17 -13.76 -7.94 -13.46
N THR A 18 -13.20 -9.02 -13.97
CA THR A 18 -13.97 -10.17 -14.45
C THR A 18 -14.51 -10.98 -13.25
N ASN A 19 -15.71 -11.54 -13.39
CA ASN A 19 -16.24 -12.51 -12.42
C ASN A 19 -15.50 -13.87 -12.49
N ASP A 20 -14.74 -14.10 -13.56
CA ASP A 20 -13.89 -15.27 -13.72
C ASP A 20 -12.55 -15.05 -13.02
N SER A 21 -12.39 -15.71 -11.88
CA SER A 21 -11.17 -15.62 -11.05
C SER A 21 -9.92 -16.07 -11.78
N GLN A 22 -9.99 -17.07 -12.68
CA GLN A 22 -8.81 -17.56 -13.40
C GLN A 22 -8.36 -16.58 -14.48
N LEU A 23 -9.32 -16.00 -15.20
CA LEU A 23 -9.03 -14.96 -16.17
C LEU A 23 -8.43 -13.72 -15.48
N PHE A 24 -8.93 -13.36 -14.30
CA PHE A 24 -8.36 -12.25 -13.53
C PHE A 24 -6.93 -12.52 -13.09
N LEU A 25 -6.64 -13.71 -12.55
CA LEU A 25 -5.27 -14.09 -12.16
C LEU A 25 -4.30 -14.03 -13.35
N THR A 26 -4.73 -14.56 -14.50
CA THR A 26 -3.93 -14.50 -15.74
C THR A 26 -3.66 -13.05 -16.17
N ALA A 27 -4.65 -12.17 -16.01
CA ALA A 27 -4.50 -10.75 -16.28
C ALA A 27 -3.50 -10.09 -15.32
N LEU A 28 -3.53 -10.45 -14.03
CA LEU A 28 -2.55 -9.97 -13.04
C LEU A 28 -1.13 -10.44 -13.36
N ASP A 29 -0.93 -11.70 -13.75
CA ASP A 29 0.38 -12.23 -14.13
C ASP A 29 0.95 -11.53 -15.38
N THR A 30 0.06 -11.28 -16.34
CA THR A 30 0.40 -10.52 -17.55
C THR A 30 0.77 -9.07 -17.20
N LEU A 31 0.01 -8.45 -16.28
CA LEU A 31 0.29 -7.11 -15.79
C LEU A 31 1.65 -7.04 -15.09
N ILE A 32 1.97 -8.02 -14.24
CA ILE A 32 3.28 -8.15 -13.57
C ILE A 32 4.40 -8.20 -14.60
N SER A 33 4.23 -8.97 -15.68
CA SER A 33 5.22 -9.05 -16.76
C SER A 33 5.48 -7.68 -17.40
N PHE A 34 4.43 -6.88 -17.63
CA PHE A 34 4.57 -5.50 -18.10
C PHE A 34 5.14 -4.56 -17.04
N VAL A 35 4.92 -4.85 -15.76
CA VAL A 35 5.48 -4.07 -14.66
C VAL A 35 7.00 -4.20 -14.64
N THR A 36 7.49 -5.42 -14.77
CA THR A 36 8.91 -5.75 -14.66
C THR A 36 9.70 -5.59 -15.96
N ASP A 37 9.03 -5.45 -17.11
CA ASP A 37 9.70 -5.29 -18.40
C ASP A 37 10.23 -3.85 -18.58
N PRO A 38 11.55 -3.63 -18.63
CA PRO A 38 12.15 -2.29 -18.76
C PRO A 38 11.87 -1.64 -20.12
N ILE A 39 11.46 -2.41 -21.13
CA ILE A 39 11.13 -1.93 -22.48
C ILE A 39 9.66 -1.47 -22.55
N CYS A 40 8.84 -1.85 -21.57
CA CYS A 40 7.42 -1.53 -21.54
C CYS A 40 7.18 -0.03 -21.21
N GLN A 41 6.95 0.77 -22.24
CA GLN A 41 6.71 2.22 -22.12
C GLN A 41 5.22 2.55 -21.91
N ILE A 42 4.59 1.93 -20.91
CA ILE A 42 3.22 2.30 -20.54
C ILE A 42 3.25 3.63 -19.75
N PRO A 43 2.45 4.65 -20.13
CA PRO A 43 2.41 5.92 -19.44
C PRO A 43 2.08 5.78 -17.95
N ILE A 44 2.67 6.66 -17.11
CA ILE A 44 2.42 6.67 -15.66
C ILE A 44 0.92 6.82 -15.33
N GLU A 45 0.17 7.61 -16.10
CA GLU A 45 -1.27 7.79 -15.91
C GLU A 45 -2.06 6.49 -16.06
N THR A 46 -1.64 5.62 -16.98
CA THR A 46 -2.24 4.29 -17.12
C THR A 46 -1.98 3.44 -15.88
N TRP A 47 -0.76 3.52 -15.30
CA TRP A 47 -0.45 2.82 -14.06
C TRP A 47 -1.23 3.35 -12.86
N LYS A 48 -1.54 4.65 -12.80
CA LYS A 48 -2.45 5.21 -11.79
C LYS A 48 -3.86 4.62 -11.90
N ILE A 49 -4.38 4.53 -13.13
CA ILE A 49 -5.69 3.91 -13.37
C ILE A 49 -5.68 2.44 -12.94
N VAL A 50 -4.64 1.69 -13.32
CA VAL A 50 -4.46 0.29 -12.92
C VAL A 50 -4.43 0.16 -11.40
N LEU A 51 -3.62 0.97 -10.70
CA LEU A 51 -3.54 0.98 -9.24
C LEU A 51 -4.93 1.19 -8.61
N LYS A 52 -5.64 2.24 -9.04
CA LYS A 52 -7.00 2.56 -8.55
C LYS A 52 -7.97 1.40 -8.77
N ARG A 53 -7.84 0.70 -9.90
CA ARG A 53 -8.68 -0.46 -10.24
C ARG A 53 -8.38 -1.67 -9.37
N LEU A 54 -7.11 -1.98 -9.12
CA LEU A 54 -6.72 -3.06 -8.22
C LEU A 54 -7.20 -2.78 -6.78
N CYS A 55 -7.07 -1.52 -6.31
CA CYS A 55 -7.61 -1.09 -5.02
C CYS A 55 -9.14 -1.26 -4.97
N THR A 56 -9.85 -0.81 -6.00
CA THR A 56 -11.32 -0.95 -6.10
C THR A 56 -11.76 -2.42 -6.13
N PHE A 57 -10.98 -3.29 -6.80
CA PHE A 57 -11.23 -4.72 -6.83
C PHE A 57 -11.16 -5.32 -5.43
N ILE A 58 -10.06 -5.08 -4.71
CA ILE A 58 -9.90 -5.57 -3.33
C ILE A 58 -11.05 -5.06 -2.45
N ASP A 59 -11.36 -3.76 -2.55
CA ASP A 59 -12.46 -3.15 -1.82
C ASP A 59 -13.78 -3.90 -2.04
N THR A 60 -14.11 -4.15 -3.31
CA THR A 60 -15.36 -4.82 -3.69
C THR A 60 -15.40 -6.26 -3.18
N GLN A 61 -14.29 -7.00 -3.30
CA GLN A 61 -14.23 -8.40 -2.87
C GLN A 61 -14.33 -8.55 -1.35
N LEU A 62 -13.63 -7.70 -0.58
CA LEU A 62 -13.61 -7.80 0.88
C LEU A 62 -14.91 -7.32 1.53
N HIS A 63 -15.67 -6.43 0.87
CA HIS A 63 -17.01 -6.03 1.31
C HIS A 63 -18.13 -7.02 0.93
N LEU A 64 -17.83 -8.08 0.17
CA LEU A 64 -18.81 -9.14 -0.07
C LEU A 64 -19.24 -9.75 1.27
N SER A 65 -20.53 -10.08 1.40
CA SER A 65 -21.00 -10.73 2.63
C SER A 65 -20.28 -12.07 2.84
N PRO A 66 -19.98 -12.48 4.09
CA PRO A 66 -19.17 -13.67 4.39
C PRO A 66 -19.63 -14.98 3.73
N LYS A 67 -20.93 -15.08 3.40
CA LYS A 67 -21.51 -16.22 2.69
C LYS A 67 -20.97 -16.41 1.26
N HIS A 68 -20.38 -15.36 0.68
CA HIS A 68 -19.80 -15.36 -0.66
C HIS A 68 -18.27 -15.44 -0.63
N HIS A 69 -17.66 -15.54 0.55
CA HIS A 69 -16.21 -15.69 0.67
C HIS A 69 -15.82 -17.10 0.27
N THR A 70 -15.24 -17.22 -0.92
CA THR A 70 -14.65 -18.48 -1.39
C THR A 70 -13.15 -18.45 -1.19
N ARG A 71 -12.53 -19.63 -1.12
CA ARG A 71 -11.06 -19.75 -1.09
C ARG A 71 -10.42 -19.09 -2.31
N GLU A 72 -11.10 -19.13 -3.45
CA GLU A 72 -10.66 -18.53 -4.71
C GLU A 72 -10.66 -17.01 -4.61
N MET A 73 -11.70 -16.41 -4.02
CA MET A 73 -11.77 -14.96 -3.75
C MET A 73 -10.60 -14.48 -2.87
N HIS A 74 -10.29 -15.18 -1.77
CA HIS A 74 -9.13 -14.80 -0.96
C HIS A 74 -7.81 -14.93 -1.74
N SER A 75 -7.72 -15.90 -2.66
CA SER A 75 -6.53 -16.10 -3.47
C SER A 75 -6.36 -15.01 -4.53
N THR A 76 -7.46 -14.54 -5.14
CA THR A 76 -7.43 -13.38 -6.05
C THR A 76 -7.13 -12.08 -5.31
N CYS A 77 -7.66 -11.87 -4.10
CA CYS A 77 -7.26 -10.73 -3.25
C CYS A 77 -5.76 -10.75 -2.96
N VAL A 78 -5.20 -11.87 -2.50
CA VAL A 78 -3.77 -12.00 -2.21
C VAL A 78 -2.91 -11.74 -3.46
N ALA A 79 -3.30 -12.31 -4.60
CA ALA A 79 -2.61 -12.05 -5.88
C ALA A 79 -2.65 -10.56 -6.24
N THR A 80 -3.78 -9.89 -6.03
CA THR A 80 -3.94 -8.45 -6.27
C THR A 80 -3.01 -7.61 -5.38
N TYR A 81 -2.92 -7.93 -4.08
CA TYR A 81 -1.97 -7.28 -3.17
C TYR A 81 -0.52 -7.47 -3.65
N ASN A 82 -0.15 -8.69 -4.06
CA ASN A 82 1.18 -8.95 -4.61
C ASN A 82 1.45 -8.18 -5.90
N THR A 83 0.45 -8.03 -6.78
CA THR A 83 0.57 -7.19 -7.97
C THR A 83 0.77 -5.72 -7.61
N LEU A 84 0.05 -5.20 -6.61
CA LEU A 84 0.26 -3.84 -6.09
C LEU A 84 1.67 -3.66 -5.52
N ILE A 85 2.17 -4.65 -4.75
CA ILE A 85 3.54 -4.64 -4.23
C ILE A 85 4.56 -4.51 -5.37
N THR A 86 4.50 -5.39 -6.37
CA THR A 86 5.41 -5.34 -7.52
C THR A 86 5.29 -4.03 -8.28
N LEU A 87 4.06 -3.52 -8.46
CA LEU A 87 3.83 -2.23 -9.10
C LEU A 87 4.51 -1.07 -8.37
N ILE A 88 4.45 -1.04 -7.04
CA ILE A 88 5.08 0.01 -6.24
C ILE A 88 6.60 -0.12 -6.21
N ILE A 89 7.14 -1.33 -6.13
CA ILE A 89 8.59 -1.58 -6.16
C ILE A 89 9.18 -1.10 -7.50
N GLU A 90 8.56 -1.48 -8.62
CA GLU A 90 9.07 -1.15 -9.96
C GLU A 90 8.72 0.29 -10.38
N ARG A 91 7.63 0.85 -9.87
CA ARG A 91 7.14 2.20 -10.22
C ARG A 91 6.89 3.07 -8.98
N PRO A 92 7.95 3.38 -8.24
CA PRO A 92 7.85 4.14 -6.99
C PRO A 92 7.23 5.54 -7.15
N THR A 93 7.40 6.16 -8.32
CA THR A 93 6.85 7.50 -8.64
C THR A 93 5.33 7.58 -8.55
N LEU A 94 4.62 6.44 -8.54
CA LEU A 94 3.19 6.40 -8.26
C LEU A 94 2.83 6.95 -6.87
N LEU A 95 3.77 6.88 -5.92
CA LEU A 95 3.60 7.36 -4.54
C LEU A 95 3.82 8.86 -4.37
N ASP A 96 4.31 9.56 -5.40
CA ASP A 96 4.40 11.03 -5.40
C ASP A 96 3.01 11.67 -5.42
N ASP A 97 2.02 10.96 -5.96
CA ASP A 97 0.61 11.34 -5.94
C ASP A 97 -0.03 10.97 -4.59
N LEU A 98 -0.47 11.98 -3.84
CA LEU A 98 -1.10 11.76 -2.54
C LEU A 98 -2.38 10.94 -2.66
N GLU A 99 -3.16 11.07 -3.74
CA GLU A 99 -4.40 10.30 -3.90
C GLU A 99 -4.10 8.80 -3.97
N ASN A 100 -3.06 8.41 -4.71
CA ASN A 100 -2.64 7.01 -4.80
C ASN A 100 -2.16 6.47 -3.46
N LEU A 101 -1.39 7.27 -2.70
CA LEU A 101 -0.95 6.88 -1.37
C LEU A 101 -2.16 6.66 -0.44
N PHE A 102 -3.11 7.60 -0.41
CA PHE A 102 -4.30 7.47 0.42
C PHE A 102 -5.10 6.22 0.08
N GLN A 103 -5.32 5.93 -1.21
CA GLN A 103 -6.02 4.72 -1.65
C GLN A 103 -5.31 3.44 -1.19
N LEU A 104 -3.98 3.38 -1.29
CA LEU A 104 -3.21 2.24 -0.82
C LEU A 104 -3.32 2.05 0.69
N CYS A 105 -3.24 3.15 1.47
CA CYS A 105 -3.43 3.11 2.92
C CYS A 105 -4.81 2.59 3.31
N GLU A 106 -5.87 3.02 2.62
CA GLU A 106 -7.24 2.53 2.88
C GLU A 106 -7.37 1.03 2.62
N ILE A 107 -6.78 0.54 1.53
CA ILE A 107 -6.83 -0.89 1.18
C ILE A 107 -5.92 -1.75 2.06
N ILE A 108 -4.80 -1.21 2.53
CA ILE A 108 -4.00 -1.86 3.57
C ILE A 108 -4.83 -1.99 4.85
N GLU A 109 -5.45 -0.90 5.31
CA GLU A 109 -6.26 -0.93 6.54
C GLU A 109 -7.40 -1.94 6.42
N LEU A 110 -8.10 -1.95 5.28
CA LEU A 110 -9.16 -2.92 5.00
C LEU A 110 -8.64 -4.36 5.05
N GLY A 111 -7.47 -4.63 4.46
CA GLY A 111 -6.88 -5.97 4.44
C GLY A 111 -6.43 -6.46 5.82
N VAL A 112 -5.84 -5.56 6.62
CA VAL A 112 -5.32 -5.88 7.97
C VAL A 112 -6.45 -5.96 9.00
N SER A 113 -7.43 -5.06 8.93
CA SER A 113 -8.44 -4.91 9.98
C SER A 113 -9.84 -5.37 9.62
N GLY A 114 -10.13 -5.60 8.34
CA GLY A 114 -11.47 -5.93 7.85
C GLY A 114 -12.39 -4.72 7.67
N GLU A 115 -11.98 -3.52 8.09
CA GLU A 115 -12.78 -2.29 7.99
C GLU A 115 -11.91 -1.08 7.65
N LYS A 116 -12.45 -0.12 6.90
CA LYS A 116 -11.79 1.18 6.69
C LYS A 116 -12.04 2.12 7.87
N ALA A 117 -11.11 3.01 8.18
CA ALA A 117 -11.31 4.00 9.24
C ALA A 117 -12.56 4.86 8.99
N GLN A 118 -12.82 5.23 7.73
CA GLN A 118 -13.94 6.09 7.34
C GLN A 118 -15.30 5.38 7.30
N SER A 119 -15.36 4.05 7.34
CA SER A 119 -16.65 3.33 7.37
C SER A 119 -17.29 3.29 8.76
N SER A 120 -16.55 3.69 9.80
CA SER A 120 -17.05 3.77 11.16
C SER A 120 -17.65 5.16 11.45
N GLU A 121 -18.94 5.23 11.75
CA GLU A 121 -19.62 6.49 12.18
C GLU A 121 -19.07 7.04 13.52
N LYS A 122 -18.26 6.24 14.23
CA LYS A 122 -17.60 6.61 15.48
C LYS A 122 -16.10 6.39 15.35
N ILE A 123 -15.32 7.39 15.74
CA ILE A 123 -13.87 7.27 15.91
C ILE A 123 -13.59 6.30 17.06
N ILE A 124 -13.25 5.04 16.72
CA ILE A 124 -12.80 4.04 17.68
C ILE A 124 -11.27 4.07 17.70
N TYR A 125 -10.67 4.37 18.86
CA TYR A 125 -9.21 4.35 18.99
C TYR A 125 -8.66 2.95 18.70
N LYS A 126 -7.49 2.87 18.04
CA LYS A 126 -6.86 1.63 17.57
C LYS A 126 -6.79 0.51 18.61
N LYS A 127 -6.61 0.83 19.91
CA LYS A 127 -6.57 -0.15 21.02
C LYS A 127 -7.91 -0.84 21.33
N TYR A 128 -9.01 -0.28 20.84
CA TYR A 128 -10.37 -0.78 21.03
C TYR A 128 -11.01 -1.28 19.73
N LYS A 129 -10.28 -1.22 18.60
CA LYS A 129 -10.74 -1.77 17.33
C LYS A 129 -10.53 -3.28 17.38
N GLU A 130 -11.60 -4.05 17.33
CA GLU A 130 -11.51 -5.50 17.10
C GLU A 130 -11.13 -5.73 15.63
N PHE A 131 -10.03 -6.44 15.39
CA PHE A 131 -9.57 -6.73 14.04
C PHE A 131 -10.26 -8.00 13.54
N HIS A 132 -11.04 -7.88 12.48
CA HIS A 132 -11.73 -8.99 11.84
C HIS A 132 -11.31 -9.09 10.36
N PRO A 133 -10.01 -9.35 10.07
CA PRO A 133 -9.57 -9.50 8.70
C PRO A 133 -10.33 -10.66 8.02
N ALA A 134 -10.68 -10.46 6.74
CA ALA A 134 -11.43 -11.47 5.99
C ALA A 134 -10.70 -12.84 5.93
N SER A 135 -9.36 -12.83 5.94
CA SER A 135 -8.54 -14.02 6.15
C SER A 135 -7.13 -13.65 6.58
N GLN A 136 -6.44 -14.54 7.30
CA GLN A 136 -5.04 -14.34 7.70
C GLN A 136 -4.12 -14.08 6.49
N ARG A 137 -4.30 -14.83 5.38
CA ARG A 137 -3.47 -14.66 4.17
C ARG A 137 -3.61 -13.28 3.54
N VAL A 138 -4.82 -12.73 3.57
CA VAL A 138 -5.09 -11.37 3.06
C VAL A 138 -4.46 -10.33 3.99
N ALA A 139 -4.57 -10.52 5.30
CA ALA A 139 -3.91 -9.64 6.27
C ALA A 139 -2.39 -9.63 6.09
N GLU A 140 -1.74 -10.79 5.97
CA GLU A 140 -0.29 -10.91 5.74
C GLU A 140 0.15 -10.20 4.44
N ALA A 141 -0.60 -10.37 3.35
CA ALA A 141 -0.31 -9.69 2.09
C ALA A 141 -0.48 -8.15 2.19
N ALA A 142 -1.49 -7.69 2.93
CA ALA A 142 -1.71 -6.27 3.19
C ALA A 142 -0.63 -5.66 4.09
N GLU A 143 -0.20 -6.38 5.14
CA GLU A 143 0.93 -5.99 5.99
C GLU A 143 2.23 -5.90 5.19
N TYR A 144 2.47 -6.82 4.26
CA TYR A 144 3.65 -6.76 3.43
C TYR A 144 3.64 -5.54 2.49
N LEU A 145 2.49 -5.21 1.89
CA LEU A 145 2.34 -3.96 1.12
C LEU A 145 2.59 -2.72 2.00
N MET A 146 2.11 -2.72 3.25
CA MET A 146 2.40 -1.64 4.21
C MET A 146 3.90 -1.48 4.46
N CYS A 147 4.63 -2.60 4.59
CA CYS A 147 6.08 -2.56 4.77
C CYS A 147 6.79 -1.91 3.59
N ILE A 148 6.40 -2.28 2.36
CA ILE A 148 6.93 -1.70 1.13
C ILE A 148 6.62 -0.19 1.04
N LEU A 149 5.41 0.23 1.44
CA LEU A 149 5.09 1.66 1.49
C LEU A 149 5.95 2.42 2.48
N PHE A 150 6.20 1.87 3.67
CA PHE A 150 7.06 2.53 4.64
C PHE A 150 8.51 2.57 4.19
N GLU A 151 9.03 1.51 3.57
CA GLU A 151 10.36 1.53 2.98
C GLU A 151 10.47 2.62 1.90
N HIS A 152 9.43 2.84 1.10
CA HIS A 152 9.47 3.82 0.02
C HIS A 152 9.16 5.27 0.46
N LYS A 153 8.13 5.50 1.29
CA LYS A 153 7.76 6.86 1.77
C LYS A 153 8.71 7.38 2.84
N ALA A 154 9.40 6.50 3.58
CA ALA A 154 10.58 6.88 4.36
C ALA A 154 11.70 7.49 3.49
N VAL A 155 11.65 7.31 2.16
CA VAL A 155 12.60 7.90 1.22
C VAL A 155 12.06 9.20 0.59
N LEU A 156 10.74 9.32 0.35
CA LEU A 156 10.16 10.45 -0.43
C LEU A 156 9.88 11.74 0.37
N HIS A 157 9.33 11.68 1.59
CA HIS A 157 9.07 12.89 2.39
C HIS A 157 10.32 13.48 3.04
N LEU A 158 11.48 12.88 2.76
CA LEU A 158 12.66 12.94 3.64
C LEU A 158 13.94 13.13 2.84
N LYS A 159 13.84 13.81 1.69
CA LYS A 159 14.98 14.24 0.84
C LYS A 159 16.10 14.97 1.59
N ASN A 160 15.88 15.36 2.86
CA ASN A 160 16.89 16.04 3.64
C ASN A 160 17.45 15.26 4.83
N ASP A 161 16.84 14.19 5.37
CA ASP A 161 17.25 13.84 6.75
C ASP A 161 16.85 12.48 7.36
N ILE A 162 16.70 11.37 6.60
CA ILE A 162 16.59 10.04 7.23
C ILE A 162 17.59 9.04 6.68
N CYS A 163 18.40 8.54 7.60
CA CYS A 163 19.33 7.45 7.41
C CYS A 163 18.56 6.16 7.14
N ARG A 164 18.91 5.46 6.06
CA ARG A 164 18.42 4.11 5.70
C ARG A 164 18.84 3.01 6.70
N ASN A 165 19.37 3.39 7.85
CA ASN A 165 19.85 2.47 8.85
C ASN A 165 18.75 2.22 9.87
N TRP A 166 18.75 1.00 10.42
CA TRP A 166 18.04 0.69 11.66
C TRP A 166 18.26 1.83 12.66
N LEU A 167 17.20 2.25 13.34
CA LEU A 167 17.31 3.27 14.37
C LEU A 167 18.24 2.77 15.48
N ASP A 168 19.53 3.12 15.37
CA ASP A 168 20.47 2.99 16.47
C ASP A 168 20.52 4.30 17.26
N GLU A 169 20.91 4.19 18.51
CA GLU A 169 20.93 5.30 19.47
C GLU A 169 21.82 6.46 18.97
N THR A 170 22.88 6.13 18.21
CA THR A 170 23.82 7.09 17.63
C THR A 170 23.25 7.89 16.46
N THR A 171 22.50 7.25 15.57
CA THR A 171 21.85 7.86 14.40
C THR A 171 20.70 8.75 14.87
N PHE A 172 19.96 8.28 15.88
CA PHE A 172 18.93 9.07 16.53
C PHE A 172 19.49 10.35 17.17
N ALA A 173 20.53 10.25 18.00
CA ALA A 173 21.14 11.40 18.68
C ALA A 173 21.68 12.45 17.70
N ASN A 174 22.33 12.03 16.61
CA ASN A 174 22.85 12.95 15.60
C ASN A 174 21.76 13.67 14.78
N SER A 175 20.55 13.11 14.78
CA SER A 175 19.40 13.66 14.05
C SER A 175 18.55 14.65 14.86
N MET A 176 18.75 14.80 16.18
CA MET A 176 17.83 15.59 17.03
C MET A 176 17.95 17.12 16.88
N THR A 177 18.86 17.65 16.07
CA THR A 177 19.14 19.11 15.99
C THR A 177 18.05 19.97 15.32
N SER A 178 16.90 19.43 14.94
CA SER A 178 15.85 20.12 14.18
C SER A 178 14.49 20.12 14.91
N THR A 179 13.79 21.25 14.85
CA THR A 179 12.42 21.43 15.39
C THR A 179 11.31 20.82 14.53
N GLN A 180 11.68 20.16 13.42
CA GLN A 180 10.74 19.48 12.52
C GLN A 180 10.59 18.01 12.88
N PHE A 181 9.40 17.46 12.66
CA PHE A 181 9.15 16.02 12.81
C PHE A 181 10.05 15.20 11.87
N LYS A 182 10.80 14.26 12.45
CA LYS A 182 11.58 13.23 11.76
C LYS A 182 10.85 11.89 11.85
N TYR A 183 10.81 11.13 10.76
CA TYR A 183 9.96 9.95 10.61
C TYR A 183 10.76 8.66 10.40
N PHE A 184 11.02 7.89 11.45
CA PHE A 184 11.79 6.67 11.35
C PHE A 184 10.91 5.45 11.07
N ALA A 185 11.31 4.58 10.15
CA ALA A 185 10.68 3.26 10.00
C ALA A 185 11.33 2.28 11.00
N VAL A 186 10.52 1.71 11.89
CA VAL A 186 10.93 0.73 12.90
C VAL A 186 10.31 -0.62 12.54
N ASN A 187 11.15 -1.66 12.48
CA ASN A 187 10.75 -3.05 12.20
C ASN A 187 9.90 -3.24 10.92
N GLY A 188 10.01 -2.33 9.95
CA GLY A 188 9.28 -2.37 8.68
C GLY A 188 7.76 -2.11 8.78
N ASN A 189 7.16 -2.14 9.97
CA ASN A 189 5.70 -2.04 10.15
C ASN A 189 5.26 -0.85 11.02
N THR A 190 6.20 -0.08 11.55
CA THR A 190 5.93 1.03 12.46
C THR A 190 6.62 2.29 11.94
N LEU A 191 5.87 3.36 11.68
CA LEU A 191 6.44 4.67 11.38
C LEU A 191 6.43 5.52 12.66
N LEU A 192 7.62 5.90 13.12
CA LEU A 192 7.85 6.68 14.33
C LEU A 192 8.11 8.14 13.93
N ALA A 193 7.17 9.04 14.23
CA ALA A 193 7.39 10.48 14.11
C ALA A 193 7.95 11.03 15.43
N VAL A 194 9.16 11.57 15.40
CA VAL A 194 9.86 12.17 16.54
C VAL A 194 10.11 13.64 16.28
N THR A 195 9.77 14.48 17.24
CA THR A 195 10.10 15.90 17.25
C THR A 195 10.71 16.24 18.59
N GLU A 196 11.83 16.96 18.59
CA GLU A 196 12.38 17.50 19.82
C GLU A 196 11.65 18.83 20.11
N LEU A 197 10.86 18.85 21.18
CA LEU A 197 10.31 20.09 21.71
C LEU A 197 11.39 20.75 22.58
N PRO A 198 11.72 22.04 22.37
CA PRO A 198 12.64 22.73 23.25
C PRO A 198 12.09 22.67 24.67
N ILE A 199 12.89 22.16 25.60
CA ILE A 199 12.54 22.15 27.02
C ILE A 199 12.47 23.62 27.45
N THR A 200 11.25 24.17 27.54
CA THR A 200 11.04 25.44 28.22
C THR A 200 11.31 25.17 29.70
N VAL A 201 12.53 25.50 30.15
CA VAL A 201 12.83 25.53 31.58
C VAL A 201 11.97 26.63 32.18
N ASN A 202 10.84 26.25 32.78
CA ASN A 202 10.08 27.15 33.64
C ASN A 202 10.94 27.37 34.88
N ASN A 203 11.69 28.46 34.88
CA ASN A 203 12.32 29.00 36.09
C ASN A 203 11.19 29.51 36.99
N GLY A 204 10.73 28.66 37.90
CA GLY A 204 9.85 28.98 39.03
C GLY A 204 10.56 28.67 40.33
#